data_AF-A0A2M8UHC3-F1
#
_entry.id   AF-A0A2M8UHC3-F1
#
_cell.length_a   1.000
_cell.length_b   1.000
_cell.length_c   1.000
_cell.angle_alpha   90.00
_cell.angle_beta   90.00
_cell.angle_gamma   90.00
#
_symmetry.space_group_name_H-M   'P 1'
#
loop_
_entity.id
_entity.type
_entity.pdbx_description
1 polymer ?
#
loop_
_entity_poly.entity_id
_entity_poly.type
_entity_poly.pdbx_seq_one_letter_code
_entity_poly.pdbx_strand_id
1 'polypeptide(L)'
;MRLLAQVEKQGLDIAEAYRSGDGVSAEVKDFRRFIEKVDHFNVFIDLVEERLPGFEDDKRAALTRHLVDIRWRIVIVEVDTTQIFLVRIGETHKPWPLGSREFLQRRLGRLGEISEYYDRFGEQYRLTPLSEVMLRAVEELLKQQIERAPALTNFSDQSARYAVSTGDFVKPENMVLRLDPGSRRRTAERLPLPRRDPPPFRIKEMDGRFYAERDGIVAVSEICRNANVTLDQLAVRMGVSRPSLVLMLNGNDPMSRPFMEQLQSFLDKNGPPQH
;
A
#
# COMPACT_ATOMS: atom_id res chain seq x y z
N MET A 1 3.75 -8.36 30.62
CA MET A 1 3.87 -9.74 30.10
C MET A 1 3.07 -9.96 28.81
N ARG A 2 1.76 -9.68 28.75
CA ARG A 2 0.93 -9.96 27.55
C ARG A 2 1.38 -9.21 26.28
N LEU A 3 1.89 -7.98 26.40
CA LEU A 3 2.39 -7.17 25.28
C LEU A 3 3.72 -7.69 24.72
N LEU A 4 4.65 -8.12 25.58
CA LEU A 4 5.94 -8.67 25.15
C LEU A 4 5.77 -9.97 24.35
N ALA A 5 4.92 -10.88 24.84
CA ALA A 5 4.57 -12.10 24.12
C ALA A 5 3.88 -11.80 22.77
N GLN A 6 3.19 -10.67 22.66
CA GLN A 6 2.60 -10.23 21.40
C GLN A 6 3.65 -9.64 20.45
N VAL A 7 4.67 -8.93 20.95
CA VAL A 7 5.83 -8.49 20.16
C VAL A 7 6.58 -9.70 19.62
N GLU A 8 6.88 -10.68 20.47
CA GLU A 8 7.54 -11.93 20.08
C GLU A 8 6.74 -12.67 19.01
N LYS A 9 5.42 -12.83 19.22
CA LYS A 9 4.55 -13.50 18.26
C LYS A 9 4.55 -12.78 16.91
N GLN A 10 4.37 -11.46 16.89
CA GLN A 10 4.37 -10.69 15.64
C GLN A 10 5.74 -10.74 14.94
N GLY A 11 6.83 -10.65 15.70
CA GLY A 11 8.18 -10.78 15.17
C GLY A 11 8.40 -12.16 14.54
N LEU A 12 7.98 -13.22 15.23
CA LEU A 12 8.08 -14.59 14.73
C LEU A 12 7.22 -14.79 13.47
N ASP A 13 5.98 -14.30 13.46
CA ASP A 13 5.07 -14.37 12.30
C ASP A 13 5.68 -13.67 11.07
N ILE A 14 6.32 -12.51 11.25
CA ILE A 14 7.04 -11.81 10.17
C ILE A 14 8.26 -12.62 9.74
N ALA A 15 9.11 -13.03 10.69
CA ALA A 15 10.33 -13.76 10.38
C ALA A 15 10.06 -15.09 9.67
N GLU A 16 8.98 -15.81 10.00
CA GLU A 16 8.59 -17.06 9.35
C GLU A 16 8.00 -16.84 7.96
N ALA A 17 7.11 -15.84 7.80
CA ALA A 17 6.47 -15.56 6.52
C ALA A 17 7.46 -15.18 5.41
N TYR A 18 8.63 -14.64 5.78
CA TYR A 18 9.63 -14.14 4.83
C TYR A 18 10.96 -14.91 4.87
N ARG A 19 11.10 -15.94 5.74
CA ARG A 19 12.34 -16.72 5.91
C ARG A 19 12.82 -17.43 4.64
N SER A 20 11.90 -17.94 3.83
CA SER A 20 12.24 -18.72 2.62
C SER A 20 12.36 -17.88 1.36
N GLY A 21 12.05 -16.57 1.41
CA GLY A 21 11.91 -15.74 0.22
C GLY A 21 10.71 -16.12 -0.67
N ASP A 22 9.97 -17.20 -0.40
CA ASP A 22 8.79 -17.61 -1.17
C ASP A 22 7.61 -16.65 -0.98
N GLY A 23 7.57 -15.95 0.17
CA GLY A 23 6.60 -14.90 0.47
C GLY A 23 6.83 -13.59 -0.28
N VAL A 24 7.93 -13.47 -1.04
CA VAL A 24 8.33 -12.23 -1.73
C VAL A 24 8.07 -12.35 -3.22
N SER A 25 6.87 -12.02 -3.68
CA SER A 25 6.62 -11.96 -5.13
C SER A 25 7.47 -10.86 -5.77
N ALA A 26 7.66 -10.92 -7.09
CA ALA A 26 8.21 -9.81 -7.86
C ALA A 26 7.21 -8.65 -8.03
N GLU A 27 6.14 -8.61 -7.24
CA GLU A 27 5.13 -7.56 -7.27
C GLU A 27 5.41 -6.48 -6.24
N VAL A 28 5.44 -5.23 -6.70
CA VAL A 28 5.67 -4.05 -5.85
C VAL A 28 4.64 -3.95 -4.72
N LYS A 29 3.41 -4.42 -4.94
CA LYS A 29 2.33 -4.40 -3.94
C LYS A 29 2.65 -5.28 -2.73
N ASP A 30 3.20 -6.47 -2.96
CA ASP A 30 3.52 -7.41 -1.88
C ASP A 30 4.72 -6.92 -1.08
N PHE A 31 5.72 -6.35 -1.75
CA PHE A 31 6.85 -5.72 -1.08
C PHE A 31 6.42 -4.51 -0.24
N ARG A 32 5.53 -3.64 -0.75
CA ARG A 32 4.98 -2.53 0.06
C ARG A 32 4.24 -3.04 1.29
N ARG A 33 3.42 -4.09 1.14
CA ARG A 33 2.71 -4.70 2.27
C ARG A 33 3.65 -5.30 3.31
N PHE A 34 4.78 -5.85 2.88
CA PHE A 34 5.83 -6.30 3.79
C PHE A 34 6.43 -5.12 4.58
N ILE A 35 6.84 -4.06 3.89
CA ILE A 35 7.40 -2.87 4.53
C ILE A 35 6.41 -2.24 5.52
N GLU A 36 5.13 -2.14 5.15
CA GLU A 36 4.08 -1.65 6.07
C GLU A 36 3.96 -2.51 7.34
N LYS A 37 4.10 -3.83 7.23
CA LYS A 37 4.11 -4.72 8.42
C LYS A 37 5.32 -4.47 9.30
N VAL A 38 6.51 -4.29 8.71
CA VAL A 38 7.74 -3.99 9.45
C VAL A 38 7.63 -2.62 10.13
N ASP A 39 7.11 -1.61 9.44
CA ASP A 39 6.90 -0.27 10.01
C ASP A 39 5.89 -0.33 11.18
N HIS A 40 4.75 -1.03 11.03
CA HIS A 40 3.80 -1.24 12.12
C HIS A 40 4.41 -1.98 13.31
N PHE A 41 5.26 -2.97 13.04
CA PHE A 41 5.96 -3.71 14.09
C PHE A 41 6.92 -2.81 14.86
N ASN A 42 7.69 -1.95 14.18
CA ASN A 42 8.60 -1.00 14.83
C ASN A 42 7.83 -0.01 15.72
N VAL A 43 6.72 0.54 15.23
CA VAL A 43 5.84 1.41 16.05
C VAL A 43 5.31 0.66 17.28
N PHE A 44 4.96 -0.62 17.13
CA PHE A 44 4.52 -1.42 18.26
C PHE A 44 5.63 -1.65 19.29
N ILE A 45 6.88 -1.88 18.86
CA ILE A 45 8.01 -1.94 19.79
C ILE A 45 8.18 -0.59 20.50
N ASP A 46 8.14 0.54 19.79
CA ASP A 46 8.29 1.87 20.39
C ASP A 46 7.26 2.08 21.52
N LEU A 47 5.99 1.72 21.27
CA LEU A 47 4.91 1.79 22.26
C LEU A 47 5.14 0.87 23.47
N VAL A 48 5.79 -0.27 23.27
CA VAL A 48 6.15 -1.17 24.38
C VAL A 48 7.35 -0.61 25.15
N GLU A 49 8.33 -0.04 24.46
CA GLU A 49 9.50 0.63 25.05
C GLU A 49 9.09 1.82 25.93
N GLU A 50 8.12 2.63 25.49
CA GLU A 50 7.54 3.73 26.28
C GLU A 50 6.91 3.29 27.60
N ARG A 51 6.48 2.03 27.70
CA ARG A 51 5.87 1.45 28.92
C ARG A 51 6.89 0.79 29.85
N LEU A 52 8.13 0.61 29.42
CA LEU A 52 9.20 0.02 30.23
C LEU A 52 9.59 0.80 31.48
N PRO A 53 9.51 2.14 31.54
CA PRO A 53 9.82 2.90 32.76
C PRO A 53 8.93 2.54 33.95
N GLY A 54 7.77 1.91 33.73
CA GLY A 54 6.88 1.42 34.80
C GLY A 54 7.34 0.12 35.48
N PHE A 55 8.48 -0.46 35.09
CA PHE A 55 9.03 -1.69 35.65
C PHE A 55 10.26 -1.43 36.52
N GLU A 56 10.54 -2.35 37.45
CA GLU A 56 11.77 -2.38 38.26
C GLU A 56 13.02 -2.37 37.37
N ASP A 57 14.08 -1.71 37.82
CA ASP A 57 15.29 -1.44 37.03
C ASP A 57 15.94 -2.70 36.43
N ASP A 58 16.02 -3.79 37.20
CA ASP A 58 16.60 -5.07 36.73
C ASP A 58 15.74 -5.74 35.64
N LYS A 59 14.42 -5.72 35.82
CA LYS A 59 13.46 -6.24 34.84
C LYS A 59 13.43 -5.36 33.60
N ARG A 60 13.55 -4.04 33.76
CA ARG A 60 13.61 -3.07 32.67
C ARG A 60 14.80 -3.35 31.78
N ALA A 61 16.00 -3.49 32.35
CA ALA A 61 17.21 -3.76 31.56
C ALA A 61 17.12 -5.06 30.75
N ALA A 62 16.59 -6.14 31.36
CA ALA A 62 16.38 -7.41 30.66
C ALA A 62 15.35 -7.29 29.52
N LEU A 63 14.24 -6.60 29.75
CA LEU A 63 13.19 -6.41 28.75
C LEU A 63 13.65 -5.49 27.60
N THR A 64 14.38 -4.42 27.89
CA THR A 64 14.97 -3.55 26.87
C THR A 64 15.91 -4.34 25.97
N ARG A 65 16.82 -5.13 26.56
CA ARG A 65 17.72 -5.99 25.79
C ARG A 65 16.96 -6.94 24.87
N HIS A 66 15.90 -7.55 25.38
CA HIS A 66 15.09 -8.50 24.61
C HIS A 66 14.36 -7.82 23.44
N LEU A 67 13.79 -6.63 23.66
CA LEU A 67 13.12 -5.87 22.59
C LEU A 67 14.10 -5.40 21.52
N VAL A 68 15.29 -4.97 21.91
CA VAL A 68 16.37 -4.59 20.98
C VAL A 68 16.80 -5.79 20.14
N ASP A 69 16.92 -6.99 20.73
CA ASP A 69 17.24 -8.22 19.99
C ASP A 69 16.14 -8.57 18.97
N ILE A 70 14.86 -8.55 19.37
CA ILE A 70 13.76 -8.84 18.45
C ILE A 70 13.71 -7.80 17.33
N ARG A 71 13.80 -6.50 17.66
CA ARG A 71 13.83 -5.43 16.65
C ARG A 71 14.93 -5.68 15.64
N TRP A 72 16.13 -6.00 16.11
CA TRP A 72 17.28 -6.24 15.25
C TRP A 72 17.09 -7.46 14.33
N ARG A 73 16.50 -8.54 14.83
CA ARG A 73 16.20 -9.72 14.01
C ARG A 73 15.21 -9.39 12.88
N ILE A 74 14.24 -8.52 13.12
CA ILE A 74 13.32 -8.05 12.06
C ILE A 74 14.02 -7.13 11.08
N VAL A 75 14.95 -6.29 11.52
CA VAL A 75 15.79 -5.47 10.63
C VAL A 75 16.62 -6.34 9.69
N ILE A 76 17.20 -7.45 10.18
CA ILE A 76 17.92 -8.40 9.32
C ILE A 76 16.97 -8.97 8.23
N VAL A 77 15.77 -9.41 8.63
CA VAL A 77 14.75 -9.89 7.69
C VAL A 77 14.33 -8.80 6.70
N GLU A 78 14.24 -7.53 7.12
CA GLU A 78 13.95 -6.39 6.25
C GLU A 78 15.01 -6.23 5.15
N VAL A 79 16.29 -6.27 5.50
CA VAL A 79 17.39 -6.13 4.54
C VAL A 79 17.43 -7.31 3.57
N ASP A 80 17.35 -8.55 4.07
CA ASP A 80 17.36 -9.77 3.25
C ASP A 80 16.19 -9.78 2.26
N THR A 81 14.98 -9.47 2.75
CA THR A 81 13.78 -9.42 1.92
C THR A 81 13.86 -8.33 0.86
N THR A 82 14.43 -7.17 1.21
CA THR A 82 14.65 -6.07 0.27
C THR A 82 15.63 -6.48 -0.84
N GLN A 83 16.72 -7.16 -0.49
CA GLN A 83 17.65 -7.68 -1.49
C GLN A 83 16.96 -8.65 -2.46
N ILE A 84 16.27 -9.66 -1.93
CA ILE A 84 15.56 -10.67 -2.73
C ILE A 84 14.57 -10.00 -3.68
N PHE A 85 13.79 -9.04 -3.18
CA PHE A 85 12.83 -8.29 -3.99
C PHE A 85 13.50 -7.50 -5.11
N LEU A 86 14.57 -6.75 -4.82
CA LEU A 86 15.27 -5.93 -5.81
C LEU A 86 15.89 -6.76 -6.93
N VAL A 87 16.42 -7.94 -6.60
CA VAL A 87 16.93 -8.89 -7.59
C VAL A 87 15.77 -9.39 -8.48
N ARG A 88 14.69 -9.90 -7.87
CA ARG A 88 13.55 -10.46 -8.61
C ARG A 88 12.87 -9.43 -9.52
N ILE A 89 12.66 -8.20 -9.04
CA ILE A 89 12.04 -7.18 -9.88
C ILE A 89 12.95 -6.72 -11.01
N GLY A 90 14.27 -6.68 -10.76
CA GLY A 90 15.28 -6.44 -11.78
C GLY A 90 15.24 -7.47 -12.92
N GLU A 91 15.02 -8.74 -12.59
CA GLU A 91 14.88 -9.85 -13.55
C GLU A 91 13.57 -9.80 -14.34
N THR A 92 12.47 -9.36 -13.74
CA THR A 92 11.16 -9.34 -14.42
C THR A 92 11.03 -8.26 -15.50
N HIS A 93 11.93 -7.28 -15.56
CA HIS A 93 11.88 -6.12 -16.47
C HIS A 93 10.54 -5.35 -16.50
N LYS A 94 9.69 -5.53 -15.47
CA LYS A 94 8.41 -4.83 -15.37
C LYS A 94 8.65 -3.35 -15.07
N PRO A 95 7.89 -2.43 -15.68
CA PRO A 95 8.00 -1.02 -15.35
C PRO A 95 7.54 -0.78 -13.92
N TRP A 96 8.28 0.04 -13.20
CA TRP A 96 7.93 0.47 -11.85
C TRP A 96 6.62 1.29 -11.86
N PRO A 97 5.71 1.09 -10.88
CA PRO A 97 4.52 1.91 -10.76
C PRO A 97 4.89 3.35 -10.36
N LEU A 98 3.99 4.30 -10.66
CA LEU A 98 4.14 5.70 -10.28
C LEU A 98 4.38 5.84 -8.77
N GLY A 99 5.32 6.72 -8.41
CA GLY A 99 5.69 6.95 -7.01
C GLY A 99 6.55 5.85 -6.38
N SER A 100 7.17 5.00 -7.19
CA SER A 100 8.17 4.03 -6.71
C SER A 100 9.50 4.68 -6.40
N ARG A 101 9.85 5.78 -7.08
CA ARG A 101 11.11 6.48 -6.82
C ARG A 101 11.22 6.97 -5.38
N GLU A 102 10.20 7.67 -4.89
CA GLU A 102 10.16 8.22 -3.53
C GLU A 102 10.14 7.11 -2.48
N PHE A 103 9.44 6.00 -2.79
CA PHE A 103 9.42 4.83 -1.94
C PHE A 103 10.81 4.18 -1.82
N LEU A 104 11.51 3.97 -2.94
CA LEU A 104 12.86 3.42 -2.96
C LEU A 104 13.87 4.36 -2.30
N GLN A 105 13.72 5.68 -2.47
CA GLN A 105 14.55 6.68 -1.78
C GLN A 105 14.38 6.62 -0.26
N ARG A 106 13.15 6.43 0.25
CA ARG A 106 12.93 6.21 1.69
C ARG A 106 13.60 4.93 2.18
N ARG A 107 13.62 3.87 1.36
CA ARG A 107 14.34 2.62 1.71
C ARG A 107 15.85 2.80 1.68
N LEU A 108 16.37 3.62 0.77
CA LEU A 108 17.78 3.99 0.77
C LEU A 108 18.15 4.75 2.05
N GLY A 109 17.34 5.73 2.46
CA GLY A 109 17.52 6.43 3.74
C GLY A 109 17.44 5.48 4.94
N ARG A 110 16.52 4.52 4.90
CA ARG A 110 16.34 3.50 5.95
C ARG A 110 17.59 2.64 6.17
N LEU A 111 18.36 2.33 5.13
CA LEU A 111 19.63 1.61 5.30
C LEU A 111 20.65 2.41 6.12
N GLY A 112 20.68 3.74 5.96
CA GLY A 112 21.51 4.62 6.79
C GLY A 112 21.08 4.57 8.26
N GLU A 113 19.78 4.68 8.53
CA GLU A 113 19.23 4.57 9.89
C GLU A 113 19.55 3.22 10.56
N ILE A 114 19.53 2.13 9.78
CA ILE A 114 19.87 0.78 10.26
C ILE A 114 21.34 0.70 10.68
N SER A 115 22.26 1.25 9.87
CA SER A 115 23.68 1.32 10.20
C SER A 115 23.91 2.15 11.46
N GLU A 116 23.30 3.34 11.56
CA GLU A 116 23.38 4.18 12.76
C GLU A 116 22.79 3.51 14.01
N TYR A 117 21.76 2.68 13.84
CA TYR A 117 21.18 1.91 14.95
C TYR A 117 22.17 0.85 15.44
N TYR A 118 22.85 0.14 14.54
CA TYR A 118 23.87 -0.83 14.91
C TYR A 118 25.07 -0.18 15.58
N ASP A 119 25.54 0.97 15.11
CA ASP A 119 26.67 1.68 15.73
C ASP A 119 26.35 2.10 17.18
N ARG A 120 25.09 2.43 17.46
CA ARG A 120 24.65 2.84 18.80
C ARG A 120 24.39 1.67 19.75
N PHE A 121 23.79 0.59 19.26
CA PHE A 121 23.26 -0.50 20.11
C PHE A 121 23.94 -1.85 19.89
N GLY A 122 24.71 -2.01 18.82
CA GLY A 122 25.31 -3.26 18.37
C GLY A 122 26.26 -3.86 19.39
N GLU A 123 27.25 -3.09 19.83
CA GLU A 123 28.19 -3.54 20.86
C GLU A 123 27.54 -3.71 22.23
N GLN A 124 26.67 -2.75 22.61
CA GLN A 124 26.00 -2.74 23.90
C GLN A 124 25.15 -4.00 24.14
N TYR A 125 24.43 -4.45 23.11
CA TYR A 125 23.52 -5.60 23.23
C TYR A 125 24.05 -6.88 22.58
N ARG A 126 25.27 -6.86 22.00
CA ARG A 126 25.90 -7.95 21.24
C ARG A 126 25.01 -8.43 20.08
N LEU A 127 24.51 -7.46 19.31
CA LEU A 127 23.69 -7.74 18.14
C LEU A 127 24.51 -8.45 17.07
N THR A 128 23.85 -9.29 16.27
CA THR A 128 24.52 -9.97 15.15
C THR A 128 24.88 -8.94 14.07
N PRO A 129 26.15 -8.81 13.66
CA PRO A 129 26.52 -7.85 12.62
C PRO A 129 25.81 -8.17 11.31
N LEU A 130 25.27 -7.14 10.67
CA LEU A 130 24.86 -7.22 9.26
C LEU A 130 26.11 -7.29 8.39
N SER A 131 26.07 -8.09 7.33
CA SER A 131 27.18 -8.14 6.37
C SER A 131 27.30 -6.79 5.66
N GLU A 132 28.42 -6.09 5.83
CA GLU A 132 28.70 -4.82 5.14
C GLU A 132 28.62 -4.96 3.62
N VAL A 133 29.05 -6.12 3.10
CA VAL A 133 28.97 -6.45 1.68
C VAL A 133 27.51 -6.50 1.22
N MET A 134 26.63 -7.10 2.02
CA MET A 134 25.21 -7.17 1.75
C MET A 134 24.56 -5.79 1.77
N LEU A 135 24.83 -4.98 2.79
CA LEU A 135 24.28 -3.62 2.89
C LEU A 135 24.68 -2.76 1.68
N ARG A 136 25.97 -2.78 1.29
CA ARG A 136 26.44 -2.08 0.08
C ARG A 136 25.77 -2.62 -1.19
N ALA A 137 25.59 -3.93 -1.31
CA ALA A 137 24.91 -4.52 -2.46
C ALA A 137 23.45 -4.05 -2.56
N VAL A 138 22.71 -4.01 -1.45
CA VAL A 138 21.33 -3.50 -1.42
C VAL A 138 21.30 -2.01 -1.73
N GLU A 139 22.24 -1.22 -1.21
CA GLU A 139 22.36 0.21 -1.48
C GLU A 139 22.52 0.48 -2.99
N GLU A 140 23.44 -0.23 -3.64
CA GLU A 140 23.69 -0.11 -5.08
C GLU A 140 22.49 -0.59 -5.92
N LEU A 141 21.84 -1.69 -5.53
CA LEU A 141 20.61 -2.14 -6.17
C LEU A 141 19.49 -1.10 -6.06
N LEU A 142 19.33 -0.47 -4.89
CA LEU A 142 18.34 0.60 -4.69
C LEU A 142 18.63 1.80 -5.59
N LYS A 143 19.89 2.28 -5.66
CA LYS A 143 20.29 3.39 -6.53
C LYS A 143 19.96 3.10 -7.99
N GLN A 144 20.31 1.91 -8.48
CA GLN A 144 20.00 1.49 -9.85
C GLN A 144 18.50 1.45 -10.14
N GLN A 145 17.68 0.99 -9.20
CA GLN A 145 16.23 0.94 -9.39
C GLN A 145 15.58 2.33 -9.28
N ILE A 146 16.11 3.23 -8.44
CA ILE A 146 15.68 4.63 -8.31
C ILE A 146 15.83 5.38 -9.63
N GLU A 147 16.94 5.17 -10.34
CA GLU A 147 17.16 5.79 -11.66
C GLU A 147 16.11 5.34 -12.68
N ARG A 148 15.72 4.06 -12.63
CA ARG A 148 14.73 3.45 -13.54
C ARG A 148 13.27 3.72 -13.14
N ALA A 149 13.01 4.12 -11.90
CA ALA A 149 11.66 4.31 -11.38
C ALA A 149 11.07 5.68 -11.74
N PRO A 150 9.78 5.76 -12.12
CA PRO A 150 9.12 7.04 -12.35
C PRO A 150 8.85 7.76 -11.01
N ALA A 151 9.16 9.06 -10.98
CA ALA A 151 8.82 9.95 -9.87
C ALA A 151 7.32 10.27 -9.85
N LEU A 152 6.82 10.69 -8.68
CA LEU A 152 5.54 11.39 -8.61
C LEU A 152 5.65 12.71 -9.39
N THR A 153 4.59 13.06 -10.11
CA THR A 153 4.50 14.36 -10.75
C THR A 153 4.45 15.43 -9.66
N ASN A 154 5.43 16.34 -9.63
CA ASN A 154 5.39 17.52 -8.76
C ASN A 154 4.29 18.45 -9.28
N PHE A 155 3.12 18.43 -8.63
CA PHE A 155 2.03 19.36 -8.95
C PHE A 155 2.38 20.82 -8.60
N SER A 156 3.42 21.03 -7.79
CA SER A 156 4.01 22.33 -7.48
C SER A 156 4.50 23.10 -8.72
N ASP A 157 4.98 22.37 -9.74
CA ASP A 157 5.42 22.97 -11.01
C ASP A 157 4.26 23.34 -11.94
N GLN A 158 3.09 22.72 -11.75
CA GLN A 158 1.88 23.10 -12.49
C GLN A 158 1.29 24.40 -11.96
N SER A 159 1.33 24.64 -10.64
CA SER A 159 0.93 25.93 -10.06
C SER A 159 1.73 27.11 -10.60
N ALA A 160 3.03 26.91 -10.90
CA ALA A 160 3.86 27.96 -11.52
C ALA A 160 3.46 28.24 -12.98
N ARG A 161 2.98 27.23 -13.73
CA ARG A 161 2.51 27.44 -15.11
C ARG A 161 1.17 28.15 -15.19
N TYR A 162 0.32 28.05 -14.17
CA TYR A 162 -0.91 28.84 -14.07
C TYR A 162 -0.68 30.23 -13.44
N ALA A 163 0.37 30.41 -12.64
CA ALA A 163 0.69 31.70 -12.02
C ALA A 163 1.42 32.70 -12.95
N VAL A 164 2.03 32.24 -14.04
CA VAL A 164 2.71 33.13 -15.03
C VAL A 164 1.71 33.70 -16.07
N SER A 165 0.43 33.33 -16.00
CA SER A 165 -0.61 33.87 -16.90
C SER A 165 -1.70 34.67 -16.17
N THR A 166 -1.40 35.26 -15.01
CA THR A 166 -2.25 36.29 -14.40
C THR A 166 -1.86 37.66 -14.92
N GLY A 167 -2.19 37.90 -16.18
CA GLY A 167 -2.04 39.18 -16.85
C GLY A 167 -3.01 39.29 -18.01
N ASP A 168 -4.25 38.82 -17.85
CA ASP A 168 -5.42 39.30 -18.60
C ASP A 168 -6.68 38.63 -18.04
N PHE A 169 -7.44 39.40 -17.26
CA PHE A 169 -8.79 39.06 -16.84
C PHE A 169 -9.73 39.17 -18.05
N VAL A 170 -10.10 38.04 -18.66
CA VAL A 170 -11.20 37.97 -19.63
C VAL A 170 -12.45 37.41 -18.94
N LYS A 171 -13.55 38.17 -19.03
CA LYS A 171 -14.88 37.85 -18.49
C LYS A 171 -15.38 36.46 -18.89
N PRO A 172 -16.20 35.79 -18.05
CA PRO A 172 -16.73 34.46 -18.31
C PRO A 172 -18.03 34.54 -19.12
N GLU A 173 -17.98 35.08 -20.34
CA GLU A 173 -19.08 34.97 -21.30
C GLU A 173 -18.47 34.77 -22.68
N ASN A 174 -18.81 33.64 -23.32
CA ASN A 174 -18.30 33.14 -24.61
C ASN A 174 -17.06 32.22 -24.55
N MET A 175 -17.18 31.04 -23.94
CA MET A 175 -16.46 29.86 -24.44
C MET A 175 -17.42 29.00 -25.26
N VAL A 176 -17.61 29.39 -26.52
CA VAL A 176 -18.06 28.46 -27.56
C VAL A 176 -16.86 27.55 -27.86
N LEU A 177 -16.99 26.26 -27.55
CA LEU A 177 -16.03 25.25 -27.98
C LEU A 177 -16.02 25.18 -29.50
N ARG A 178 -15.06 25.88 -30.13
CA ARG A 178 -14.67 25.64 -31.52
C ARG A 178 -13.99 24.26 -31.57
N LEU A 179 -14.74 23.28 -32.04
CA LEU A 179 -14.19 22.03 -32.56
C LEU A 179 -13.50 22.33 -33.89
N ASP A 180 -12.16 22.34 -33.88
CA ASP A 180 -11.38 22.29 -35.12
C ASP A 180 -11.38 20.83 -35.65
N PRO A 181 -11.88 20.59 -36.88
CA PRO A 181 -11.94 19.26 -37.48
C PRO A 181 -10.63 18.97 -38.20
N GLY A 182 -9.62 18.46 -37.51
CA GLY A 182 -8.34 18.24 -38.19
C GLY A 182 -7.19 17.70 -37.39
N SER A 183 -7.36 16.56 -36.70
CA SER A 183 -6.18 15.75 -36.36
C SER A 183 -6.54 14.27 -36.36
N ARG A 184 -6.13 13.60 -37.44
CA ARG A 184 -6.15 12.14 -37.61
C ARG A 184 -5.38 11.48 -36.48
N ARG A 185 -6.04 11.16 -35.37
CA ARG A 185 -5.56 10.15 -34.43
C ARG A 185 -5.87 8.79 -35.02
N ARG A 186 -4.80 8.02 -35.25
CA ARG A 186 -4.84 6.61 -35.61
C ARG A 186 -5.76 5.88 -34.64
N THR A 187 -6.87 5.38 -35.16
CA THR A 187 -7.71 4.38 -34.53
C THR A 187 -6.87 3.11 -34.40
N ALA A 188 -6.24 2.92 -33.25
CA ALA A 188 -5.87 1.57 -32.84
C ALA A 188 -7.18 0.88 -32.49
N GLU A 189 -7.65 -0.01 -33.36
CA GLU A 189 -8.69 -0.98 -33.05
C GLU A 189 -8.26 -1.71 -31.78
N ARG A 190 -8.80 -1.28 -30.63
CA ARG A 190 -8.81 -2.09 -29.43
C ARG A 190 -9.74 -3.24 -29.73
N LEU A 191 -9.16 -4.41 -30.01
CA LEU A 191 -9.86 -5.67 -29.91
C LEU A 191 -10.67 -5.68 -28.60
N PRO A 192 -11.97 -6.02 -28.64
CA PRO A 192 -12.76 -6.16 -27.44
C PRO A 192 -12.12 -7.25 -26.59
N LEU A 193 -11.68 -6.88 -25.38
CA LEU A 193 -11.27 -7.83 -24.36
C LEU A 193 -12.41 -8.84 -24.16
N PRO A 194 -12.11 -10.14 -24.07
CA PRO A 194 -13.13 -11.16 -23.84
C PRO A 194 -13.90 -10.80 -22.57
N ARG A 195 -15.23 -10.71 -22.67
CA ARG A 195 -16.16 -10.56 -21.54
C ARG A 195 -15.87 -11.70 -20.57
N ARG A 196 -15.10 -11.42 -19.53
CA ARG A 196 -15.06 -12.27 -18.34
C ARG A 196 -16.32 -11.96 -17.56
N ASP A 197 -17.07 -13.00 -17.23
CA ASP A 197 -18.20 -12.83 -16.33
C ASP A 197 -17.71 -12.18 -15.03
N PRO A 198 -18.40 -11.13 -14.55
CA PRO A 198 -17.98 -10.39 -13.37
C PRO A 198 -17.83 -11.35 -12.18
N PRO A 199 -16.77 -11.23 -11.37
CA PRO A 199 -16.66 -12.01 -10.15
C PRO A 199 -17.88 -11.72 -9.26
N PRO A 200 -18.50 -12.76 -8.65
CA PRO A 200 -19.70 -12.56 -7.84
C PRO A 200 -19.37 -11.67 -6.64
N PHE A 201 -20.20 -10.64 -6.41
CA PHE A 201 -20.13 -9.85 -5.19
C PHE A 201 -20.51 -10.73 -4.00
N ARG A 202 -19.59 -10.89 -3.05
CA ARG A 202 -19.78 -11.73 -1.86
C ARG A 202 -19.58 -10.91 -0.58
N ILE A 203 -20.36 -11.24 0.43
CA ILE A 203 -20.37 -10.56 1.72
C ILE A 203 -20.03 -11.57 2.79
N LYS A 204 -19.12 -11.20 3.69
CA LYS A 204 -18.73 -11.98 4.85
C LYS A 204 -19.23 -11.31 6.12
N GLU A 205 -19.91 -12.07 6.98
CA GLU A 205 -20.28 -11.63 8.32
C GLU A 205 -19.17 -11.99 9.33
N MET A 206 -18.71 -11.01 10.10
CA MET A 206 -17.76 -11.20 11.20
C MET A 206 -18.22 -10.35 12.39
N ASP A 207 -18.41 -10.98 13.55
CA ASP A 207 -18.80 -10.32 14.81
C ASP A 207 -20.03 -9.39 14.69
N GLY A 208 -21.05 -9.80 13.92
CA GLY A 208 -22.28 -9.03 13.69
C GLY A 208 -22.11 -7.82 12.74
N ARG A 209 -21.00 -7.75 12.00
CA ARG A 209 -20.71 -6.72 11.00
C ARG A 209 -20.47 -7.34 9.63
N PHE A 210 -20.89 -6.64 8.57
CA PHE A 210 -20.85 -7.15 7.19
C PHE A 210 -19.69 -6.54 6.42
N TYR A 211 -18.85 -7.35 5.80
CA TYR A 211 -17.70 -6.91 5.01
C TYR A 211 -17.80 -7.43 3.58
N ALA A 212 -17.45 -6.60 2.59
CA ALA A 212 -17.30 -7.09 1.22
C ALA A 212 -16.05 -7.98 1.12
N GLU A 213 -16.15 -9.10 0.39
CA GLU A 213 -14.97 -9.88 0.02
C GLU A 213 -14.07 -9.11 -0.96
N ARG A 214 -12.80 -9.51 -1.05
CA ARG A 214 -11.81 -8.84 -1.91
C ARG A 214 -12.35 -8.72 -3.34
N ASP A 215 -12.06 -7.57 -3.96
CA ASP A 215 -12.50 -7.18 -5.31
C ASP A 215 -13.98 -6.81 -5.47
N GLY A 216 -14.73 -6.63 -4.37
CA GLY A 216 -16.13 -6.15 -4.41
C GLY A 216 -16.32 -4.84 -5.17
N ILE A 217 -15.34 -3.94 -5.14
CA ILE A 217 -15.37 -2.69 -5.92
C ILE A 217 -15.39 -2.93 -7.44
N VAL A 218 -14.73 -3.98 -7.93
CA VAL A 218 -14.66 -4.29 -9.36
C VAL A 218 -16.03 -4.77 -9.84
N ALA A 219 -16.64 -5.70 -9.09
CA ALA A 219 -17.97 -6.23 -9.37
C ALA A 219 -19.03 -5.12 -9.38
N VAL A 220 -19.03 -4.26 -8.36
CA VAL A 220 -20.00 -3.15 -8.26
C VAL A 220 -19.76 -2.09 -9.34
N SER A 221 -18.49 -1.81 -9.71
CA SER A 221 -18.17 -0.85 -10.77
C SER A 221 -18.63 -1.32 -12.15
N GLU A 222 -18.57 -2.62 -12.42
CA GLU A 222 -19.07 -3.19 -13.68
C GLU A 222 -20.60 -3.17 -13.75
N ILE A 223 -21.29 -3.46 -12.65
CA ILE A 223 -22.76 -3.38 -12.58
C ILE A 223 -23.23 -1.92 -12.68
N CYS A 224 -22.54 -0.98 -12.03
CA CYS A 224 -22.77 0.45 -12.21
C CYS A 224 -22.63 0.88 -13.69
N ARG A 225 -21.60 0.38 -14.37
CA ARG A 225 -21.40 0.63 -15.81
C ARG A 225 -22.54 0.07 -16.65
N ASN A 226 -23.05 -1.12 -16.33
CA ASN A 226 -24.19 -1.72 -17.02
C ASN A 226 -25.51 -0.98 -16.77
N ALA A 227 -25.67 -0.39 -15.58
CA ALA A 227 -26.84 0.40 -15.20
C ALA A 227 -26.81 1.86 -15.67
N ASN A 228 -25.74 2.30 -16.36
CA ASN A 228 -25.47 3.72 -16.66
C ASN A 228 -25.48 4.63 -15.42
N VAL A 229 -25.08 4.10 -14.26
CA VAL A 229 -25.00 4.83 -12.98
C VAL A 229 -23.53 4.99 -12.59
N THR A 230 -23.13 6.18 -12.15
CA THR A 230 -21.76 6.38 -11.63
C THR A 230 -21.65 5.91 -10.18
N LEU A 231 -20.44 5.55 -9.72
CA LEU A 231 -20.20 5.24 -8.30
C LEU A 231 -20.57 6.40 -7.37
N ASP A 232 -20.44 7.65 -7.83
CA ASP A 232 -20.86 8.83 -7.07
C ASP A 232 -22.38 8.87 -6.90
N GLN A 233 -23.14 8.57 -7.95
CA GLN A 233 -24.60 8.48 -7.89
C GLN A 233 -25.07 7.31 -7.01
N LEU A 234 -24.36 6.18 -7.05
CA LEU A 234 -24.63 5.06 -6.14
C LEU A 234 -24.37 5.46 -4.68
N ALA A 235 -23.26 6.14 -4.39
CA ALA A 235 -22.94 6.62 -3.05
C ALA A 235 -24.02 7.57 -2.51
N VAL A 236 -24.47 8.53 -3.34
CA VAL A 236 -25.58 9.44 -3.00
C VAL A 236 -26.87 8.67 -2.74
N ARG A 237 -27.20 7.68 -3.58
CA ARG A 237 -28.40 6.84 -3.42
C ARG A 237 -28.40 6.03 -2.13
N MET A 238 -27.22 5.64 -1.66
CA MET A 238 -27.01 4.86 -0.43
C MET A 238 -26.74 5.75 0.79
N GLY A 239 -26.79 7.09 0.65
CA GLY A 239 -26.61 8.03 1.76
C GLY A 239 -25.20 8.05 2.35
N VAL A 240 -24.18 7.60 1.60
CA VAL A 240 -22.78 7.55 2.04
C VAL A 240 -21.88 8.39 1.14
N SER A 241 -20.71 8.77 1.66
CA SER A 241 -19.70 9.43 0.84
C SER A 241 -19.07 8.42 -0.14
N ARG A 242 -18.63 8.88 -1.31
CA ARG A 242 -17.90 8.03 -2.28
C ARG A 242 -16.66 7.37 -1.66
N PRO A 243 -15.82 8.06 -0.85
CA PRO A 243 -14.74 7.41 -0.13
C PRO A 243 -15.20 6.30 0.82
N SER A 244 -16.29 6.51 1.57
CA SER A 244 -16.86 5.49 2.46
C SER A 244 -17.34 4.27 1.68
N LEU A 245 -18.05 4.48 0.56
CA LEU A 245 -18.48 3.40 -0.32
C LEU A 245 -17.28 2.58 -0.82
N VAL A 246 -16.20 3.24 -1.25
CA VAL A 246 -14.98 2.59 -1.71
C VAL A 246 -14.30 1.77 -0.60
N LEU A 247 -14.28 2.26 0.64
CA LEU A 247 -13.71 1.51 1.78
C LEU A 247 -14.55 0.28 2.11
N MET A 248 -15.88 0.41 2.11
CA MET A 248 -16.82 -0.69 2.34
C MET A 248 -16.70 -1.78 1.26
N LEU A 249 -16.64 -1.39 -0.02
CA LEU A 249 -16.51 -2.32 -1.15
C LEU A 249 -15.14 -3.00 -1.26
N ASN A 250 -14.12 -2.44 -0.63
CA ASN A 250 -12.79 -3.06 -0.51
C ASN A 250 -12.65 -3.94 0.75
N GLY A 251 -13.69 -4.02 1.59
CA GLY A 251 -13.66 -4.77 2.85
C GLY A 251 -12.86 -4.11 3.97
N ASN A 252 -12.51 -2.82 3.82
CA ASN A 252 -11.75 -2.06 4.82
C ASN A 252 -12.66 -1.44 5.89
N ASP A 253 -13.97 -1.31 5.62
CA ASP A 253 -14.95 -0.72 6.53
C ASP A 253 -16.21 -1.61 6.60
N PRO A 254 -16.78 -1.89 7.78
CA PRO A 254 -18.01 -2.65 7.90
C PRO A 254 -19.22 -1.90 7.34
N MET A 255 -20.08 -2.63 6.65
CA MET A 255 -21.41 -2.19 6.22
C MET A 255 -22.45 -2.47 7.30
N SER A 256 -23.42 -1.56 7.42
CA SER A 256 -24.62 -1.82 8.21
C SER A 256 -25.55 -2.76 7.45
N ARG A 257 -26.38 -3.52 8.17
CA ARG A 257 -27.39 -4.41 7.58
C ARG A 257 -28.31 -3.71 6.55
N PRO A 258 -28.90 -2.53 6.83
CA PRO A 258 -29.76 -1.86 5.85
C PRO A 258 -28.99 -1.41 4.60
N PHE A 259 -27.72 -1.04 4.75
CA PHE A 259 -26.87 -0.68 3.62
C PHE A 259 -26.58 -1.90 2.74
N MET A 260 -26.26 -3.03 3.36
CA MET A 260 -26.02 -4.30 2.67
C MET A 260 -27.24 -4.75 1.87
N GLU A 261 -28.43 -4.72 2.48
CA GLU A 261 -29.68 -5.12 1.80
C GLU A 261 -30.03 -4.21 0.62
N GLN A 262 -29.78 -2.90 0.74
CA GLN A 262 -29.94 -1.95 -0.36
C GLN A 262 -28.94 -2.18 -1.49
N LEU A 263 -27.67 -2.49 -1.14
CA LEU A 263 -26.65 -2.82 -2.12
C LEU A 263 -27.01 -4.10 -2.87
N GLN A 264 -27.40 -5.15 -2.15
CA GLN A 264 -27.82 -6.43 -2.72
C GLN A 264 -29.02 -6.24 -3.65
N SER A 265 -30.04 -5.49 -3.23
CA SER A 265 -31.20 -5.19 -4.09
C SER A 265 -30.82 -4.40 -5.34
N PHE A 266 -29.83 -3.50 -5.26
CA PHE A 266 -29.32 -2.79 -6.44
C PHE A 266 -28.57 -3.74 -7.38
N LEU A 267 -27.77 -4.65 -6.84
CA LEU A 267 -27.01 -5.63 -7.62
C LEU A 267 -27.94 -6.68 -8.26
N ASP A 268 -28.97 -7.14 -7.56
CA ASP A 268 -29.94 -8.10 -8.10
C ASP A 268 -30.80 -7.49 -9.22
N LYS A 269 -31.09 -6.19 -9.14
CA LYS A 269 -31.88 -5.48 -10.17
C LYS A 269 -31.08 -5.13 -11.44
N ASN A 270 -29.75 -5.03 -11.34
CA ASN A 270 -28.88 -4.54 -12.41
C ASN A 270 -27.78 -5.53 -12.82
N GLY A 271 -27.70 -6.67 -12.14
CA GLY A 271 -26.77 -7.76 -12.42
C GLY A 271 -27.20 -8.60 -13.63
N PRO A 272 -26.30 -9.46 -14.17
CA PRO A 272 -26.65 -10.39 -15.23
C PRO A 272 -27.73 -11.39 -14.76
N PRO A 273 -28.63 -11.85 -15.64
CA PRO A 273 -29.65 -12.83 -15.28
C PRO A 273 -28.99 -14.10 -14.76
N GLN A 274 -29.39 -14.54 -13.56
CA GLN A 274 -28.97 -15.82 -13.01
C GLN A 274 -29.71 -16.93 -13.77
N HIS A 275 -28.98 -17.70 -14.57
CA HIS A 275 -29.45 -18.97 -15.14
C HIS A 275 -28.98 -20.14 -14.28
#